data_AF-A0A6A3E8Q0-F1
#
_entry.id   AF-A0A6A3E8Q0-F1
#
_cell.length_a   1.000
_cell.length_b   1.000
_cell.length_c   1.000
_cell.angle_alpha   90.00
_cell.angle_beta   90.00
_cell.angle_gamma   90.00
#
_symmetry.space_group_name_H-M   'P 1'
#
loop_
_entity.id
_entity.type
_entity.pdbx_description
1 polymer ?
#
loop_
_entity_poly.entity_id
_entity_poly.type
_entity_poly.pdbx_seq_one_letter_code
_entity_poly.pdbx_strand_id
1 'polypeptide(L)'
;MAMLPWLLEHRAALHALFSYLPYPELAAKMVPMSQMLFWGALEAYDNHVLMLRRAVVDDAMPANAKEYCRTWLAACTTEQGSTQARVIARDPARWKRLRAMAPTAPSCACPGGVGEDDWYILHVLPHVAWTWPASTWGQFSIHCIGSLLHDHPALSQLCQSITTQAEWGGTIDIPSGLTWADRLVSMEAGLPAPSRC
;
A
#
# COMPACT_ATOMS: atom_id res chain seq x y z
N MET A 1 16.44 -4.17 16.57
CA MET A 1 14.99 -3.85 16.50
C MET A 1 14.17 -5.09 16.84
N ALA A 2 14.07 -5.47 18.12
CA ALA A 2 13.29 -6.66 18.53
C ALA A 2 11.77 -6.46 18.44
N MET A 3 11.32 -5.22 18.26
CA MET A 3 9.90 -4.83 18.28
C MET A 3 9.24 -4.87 16.90
N LEU A 4 10.01 -4.86 15.80
CA LEU A 4 9.46 -4.74 14.45
C LEU A 4 8.68 -5.99 14.00
N PRO A 5 9.12 -7.23 14.29
CA PRO A 5 8.30 -8.42 14.02
C PRO A 5 6.93 -8.37 14.70
N TRP A 6 6.89 -7.93 15.97
CA TRP A 6 5.64 -7.76 16.70
C TRP A 6 4.76 -6.65 16.08
N LEU A 7 5.36 -5.53 15.66
CA LEU A 7 4.63 -4.45 14.99
C LEU A 7 4.06 -4.87 13.64
N LEU A 8 4.72 -5.78 12.90
CA LEU A 8 4.22 -6.32 11.65
C LEU A 8 3.01 -7.23 11.84
N GLU A 9 2.91 -7.91 12.98
CA GLU A 9 1.71 -8.64 13.39
C GLU A 9 0.59 -7.69 13.84
N HIS A 10 0.95 -6.50 14.35
CA HIS A 10 0.04 -5.48 14.85
C HIS A 10 0.06 -4.22 13.94
N ARG A 11 -0.25 -4.39 12.65
CA ARG A 11 -0.10 -3.35 11.61
C ARG A 11 -0.74 -2.00 11.95
N ALA A 12 -1.88 -1.98 12.63
CA ALA A 12 -2.50 -0.73 13.08
C ALA A 12 -1.60 0.07 14.04
N ALA A 13 -0.87 -0.60 14.93
CA ALA A 13 0.11 0.03 15.81
C ALA A 13 1.35 0.50 15.04
N LEU A 14 1.78 -0.25 14.02
CA LEU A 14 2.86 0.16 13.12
C LEU A 14 2.49 1.43 12.33
N HIS A 15 1.28 1.49 11.76
CA HIS A 15 0.76 2.67 11.07
C HIS A 15 0.69 3.88 12.01
N ALA A 16 0.14 3.69 13.21
CA ALA A 16 0.06 4.73 14.21
C ALA A 16 1.45 5.23 14.64
N LEU A 17 2.42 4.32 14.83
CA LEU A 17 3.79 4.72 15.14
C LEU A 17 4.33 5.64 14.05
N PHE A 18 4.27 5.21 12.79
CA PHE A 18 4.82 5.95 11.66
C PHE A 18 4.09 7.27 11.39
N SER A 19 2.79 7.38 11.65
CA SER A 19 2.04 8.62 11.45
C SER A 19 2.50 9.77 12.34
N TYR A 20 3.05 9.47 13.52
CA TYR A 20 3.54 10.47 14.47
C TYR A 20 5.06 10.66 14.44
N LEU A 21 5.77 9.91 13.59
CA LEU A 21 7.20 10.16 13.43
C LEU A 21 7.40 11.51 12.72
N PRO A 22 8.34 12.34 13.18
CA PRO A 22 8.69 13.56 12.47
C PRO A 22 9.33 13.25 11.11
N TYR A 23 10.09 12.16 11.05
CA TYR A 23 10.83 11.67 9.88
C TYR A 23 10.59 10.18 9.64
N PRO A 24 9.36 9.77 9.25
CA PRO A 24 9.02 8.37 9.04
C PRO A 24 9.91 7.70 7.98
N GLU A 25 10.33 8.42 6.95
CA GLU A 25 11.23 7.92 5.91
C GLU A 25 12.64 7.59 6.44
N LEU A 26 13.12 8.33 7.45
CA LEU A 26 14.39 8.02 8.12
C LEU A 26 14.26 6.76 8.98
N ALA A 27 13.13 6.60 9.67
CA ALA A 27 12.86 5.37 10.41
C ALA A 27 12.73 4.16 9.47
N ALA A 28 12.07 4.33 8.31
CA ALA A 28 11.97 3.32 7.27
C ALA A 28 13.35 2.92 6.72
N LYS A 29 14.26 3.89 6.52
CA LYS A 29 15.65 3.62 6.11
C LYS A 29 16.41 2.71 7.09
N MET A 30 16.06 2.75 8.38
CA MET A 30 16.70 1.91 9.41
C MET A 30 16.15 0.48 9.45
N VAL A 31 15.05 0.21 8.75
CA VAL A 31 14.45 -1.12 8.67
C VAL A 31 15.17 -1.97 7.62
N PRO A 32 15.56 -3.22 7.93
CA PRO A 32 16.11 -4.12 6.93
C PRO A 32 15.16 -4.29 5.74
N MET A 33 15.69 -4.24 4.51
CA MET A 33 14.86 -4.32 3.29
C MET A 33 13.98 -5.57 3.25
N SER A 34 14.47 -6.73 3.72
CA SER A 34 13.66 -7.95 3.81
C SER A 34 12.40 -7.79 4.68
N GLN A 35 12.48 -7.02 5.76
CA GLN A 35 11.33 -6.72 6.63
C GLN A 35 10.41 -5.66 5.99
N MET A 36 10.99 -4.70 5.27
CA MET A 36 10.24 -3.71 4.49
C MET A 36 9.39 -4.36 3.40
N LEU A 37 9.98 -5.27 2.63
CA LEU A 37 9.28 -6.01 1.59
C LEU A 37 8.22 -6.95 2.18
N PHE A 38 8.52 -7.58 3.32
CA PHE A 38 7.52 -8.38 4.03
C PHE A 38 6.34 -7.52 4.52
N TRP A 39 6.60 -6.32 5.03
CA TRP A 39 5.56 -5.35 5.38
C TRP A 39 4.71 -5.00 4.16
N GLY A 40 5.33 -4.59 3.05
CA GLY A 40 4.61 -4.25 1.82
C GLY A 40 3.78 -5.39 1.27
N ALA A 41 4.24 -6.64 1.40
CA ALA A 41 3.46 -7.82 1.03
C ALA A 41 2.22 -8.02 1.91
N LEU A 42 2.28 -7.65 3.20
CA LEU A 42 1.12 -7.66 4.09
C LEU A 42 0.13 -6.54 3.76
N GLU A 43 0.62 -5.34 3.48
CA GLU A 43 -0.23 -4.20 3.06
C GLU A 43 -0.92 -4.48 1.72
N ALA A 44 -0.21 -5.07 0.77
CA ALA A 44 -0.80 -5.51 -0.50
C ALA A 44 -1.92 -6.54 -0.28
N TYR A 45 -1.69 -7.52 0.60
CA TYR A 45 -2.70 -8.51 0.95
C TYR A 45 -3.94 -7.91 1.62
N ASP A 46 -3.75 -7.01 2.59
CA ASP A 46 -4.87 -6.31 3.23
C ASP A 46 -5.67 -5.51 2.22
N ASN A 47 -4.98 -4.88 1.27
CA ASN A 47 -5.64 -4.19 0.19
C ASN A 47 -6.47 -5.13 -0.72
N HIS A 48 -5.91 -6.28 -1.10
CA HIS A 48 -6.63 -7.31 -1.88
C HIS A 48 -7.89 -7.77 -1.16
N VAL A 49 -7.77 -8.13 0.12
CA VAL A 49 -8.90 -8.59 0.94
C VAL A 49 -9.96 -7.51 1.08
N LEU A 50 -9.55 -6.26 1.33
CA LEU A 50 -10.47 -5.13 1.44
C LEU A 50 -11.23 -4.89 0.12
N MET A 51 -10.56 -4.98 -1.02
CA MET A 51 -11.23 -4.81 -2.32
C MET A 51 -12.20 -5.93 -2.65
N LEU A 52 -11.85 -7.17 -2.33
CA LEU A 52 -12.80 -8.27 -2.45
C LEU A 52 -14.02 -8.06 -1.54
N ARG A 53 -13.82 -7.62 -0.28
CA ARG A 53 -14.94 -7.31 0.63
C ARG A 53 -15.84 -6.20 0.08
N ARG A 54 -15.26 -5.14 -0.48
CA ARG A 54 -16.03 -4.06 -1.12
C ARG A 54 -16.82 -4.56 -2.31
N ALA A 55 -16.21 -5.37 -3.18
CA ALA A 55 -16.89 -5.94 -4.34
C ALA A 55 -18.08 -6.84 -3.95
N VAL A 56 -18.05 -7.51 -2.80
CA VAL A 56 -19.17 -8.33 -2.31
C VAL A 56 -20.39 -7.48 -1.93
N VAL A 57 -20.16 -6.30 -1.33
CA VAL A 57 -21.23 -5.42 -0.84
C VAL A 57 -21.64 -4.34 -1.85
N ASP A 58 -20.90 -4.17 -2.94
CA ASP A 58 -21.19 -3.20 -3.99
C ASP A 58 -22.47 -3.60 -4.76
N ASP A 59 -23.52 -2.80 -4.67
CA ASP A 59 -24.80 -3.05 -5.35
C ASP A 59 -24.69 -3.08 -6.88
N ALA A 60 -23.69 -2.40 -7.46
CA ALA A 60 -23.43 -2.44 -8.90
C ALA A 60 -22.80 -3.76 -9.37
N MET A 61 -22.31 -4.60 -8.45
CA MET A 61 -21.69 -5.88 -8.82
C MET A 61 -22.70 -6.97 -9.20
N PRO A 62 -22.51 -7.65 -10.34
CA PRO A 62 -23.28 -8.84 -10.72
C PRO A 62 -23.25 -9.93 -9.64
N ALA A 63 -24.35 -10.67 -9.48
CA ALA A 63 -24.48 -11.70 -8.45
C ALA A 63 -23.41 -12.82 -8.56
N ASN A 64 -23.06 -13.22 -9.78
CA ASN A 64 -22.00 -14.21 -10.02
C ASN A 64 -20.61 -13.68 -9.63
N ALA A 65 -20.33 -12.40 -9.85
CA ALA A 65 -19.09 -11.75 -9.43
C ALA A 65 -19.01 -11.65 -7.90
N LYS A 66 -20.12 -11.28 -7.23
CA LYS A 66 -20.21 -11.28 -5.76
C LYS A 66 -19.91 -12.66 -5.18
N GLU A 67 -20.52 -13.71 -5.74
CA GLU A 67 -20.31 -15.09 -5.27
C GLU A 67 -18.87 -15.57 -5.50
N TYR A 68 -18.28 -15.19 -6.65
CA TYR A 68 -16.87 -15.43 -6.92
C TYR A 68 -15.96 -14.75 -5.88
N CYS A 69 -16.22 -13.49 -5.54
CA CYS A 69 -15.48 -12.76 -4.50
C CYS A 69 -15.63 -13.41 -3.12
N ARG A 70 -16.82 -13.89 -2.74
CA ARG A 70 -17.03 -14.62 -1.47
C ARG A 70 -16.21 -15.90 -1.40
N THR A 71 -16.26 -16.70 -2.46
CA THR A 71 -15.48 -17.94 -2.56
C THR A 71 -13.97 -17.66 -2.49
N TRP A 72 -13.52 -16.60 -3.18
CA TRP A 72 -12.13 -16.19 -3.14
C TRP A 72 -11.70 -15.70 -1.75
N LEU A 73 -12.51 -14.85 -1.11
CA LEU A 73 -12.27 -14.39 0.27
C LEU A 73 -12.15 -15.56 1.23
N ALA A 74 -13.05 -16.54 1.16
CA ALA A 74 -13.01 -17.72 1.99
C ALA A 74 -11.67 -18.46 1.86
N ALA A 75 -11.15 -18.61 0.63
CA ALA A 75 -9.86 -19.23 0.36
C ALA A 75 -8.65 -18.39 0.84
N CYS A 76 -8.79 -17.07 0.98
CA CYS A 76 -7.75 -16.19 1.54
C CYS A 76 -7.74 -16.21 3.08
N THR A 77 -8.89 -16.41 3.73
CA THR A 77 -9.01 -16.24 5.19
C THR A 77 -8.80 -17.52 6.01
N THR A 78 -8.55 -18.66 5.38
CA THR A 78 -8.36 -19.95 6.07
C THR A 78 -7.19 -19.96 7.06
N GLU A 79 -6.20 -19.07 6.92
CA GLU A 79 -5.00 -19.03 7.77
C GLU A 79 -4.51 -17.58 8.06
N GLN A 80 -5.42 -16.65 8.36
CA GLN A 80 -5.09 -15.30 8.86
C GLN A 80 -3.98 -14.53 8.09
N GLY A 81 -3.91 -14.68 6.75
CA GLY A 81 -2.89 -13.99 5.96
C GLY A 81 -1.53 -14.70 5.89
N SER A 82 -1.51 -16.02 6.04
CA SER A 82 -0.34 -16.86 5.75
C SER A 82 0.26 -16.58 4.37
N THR A 83 1.50 -17.05 4.11
CA THR A 83 2.14 -16.93 2.80
C THR A 83 1.24 -17.47 1.67
N GLN A 84 0.51 -18.56 1.91
CA GLN A 84 -0.41 -19.13 0.93
C GLN A 84 -1.62 -18.21 0.70
N ALA A 85 -2.21 -17.64 1.75
CA ALA A 85 -3.30 -16.67 1.63
C ALA A 85 -2.90 -15.46 0.77
N ARG A 86 -1.67 -14.96 0.93
CA ARG A 86 -1.12 -13.85 0.13
C ARG A 86 -0.97 -14.22 -1.35
N VAL A 87 -0.47 -15.42 -1.64
CA VAL A 87 -0.36 -15.94 -3.02
C VAL A 87 -1.75 -16.04 -3.67
N ILE A 88 -2.75 -16.52 -2.94
CA ILE A 88 -4.12 -16.65 -3.45
C ILE A 88 -4.76 -15.26 -3.68
N ALA A 89 -4.56 -14.32 -2.75
CA ALA A 89 -5.16 -12.98 -2.84
C ALA A 89 -4.61 -12.15 -4.01
N ARG A 90 -3.31 -12.31 -4.32
CA ARG A 90 -2.64 -11.54 -5.38
C ARG A 90 -2.79 -12.13 -6.79
N ASP A 91 -3.41 -13.31 -6.93
CA ASP A 91 -3.46 -14.08 -8.19
C ASP A 91 -3.98 -13.23 -9.37
N PRO A 92 -3.12 -12.88 -10.35
CA PRO A 92 -3.49 -12.04 -11.48
C PRO A 92 -4.59 -12.65 -12.36
N ALA A 93 -4.65 -13.98 -12.47
CA ALA A 93 -5.66 -14.65 -13.27
C ALA A 93 -7.04 -14.51 -12.64
N ARG A 94 -7.12 -14.55 -11.30
CA ARG A 94 -8.38 -14.32 -10.58
C ARG A 94 -8.85 -12.87 -10.70
N TRP A 95 -7.94 -11.89 -10.58
CA TRP A 95 -8.27 -10.47 -10.81
C TRP A 95 -8.74 -10.23 -12.24
N LYS A 96 -8.09 -10.84 -13.23
CA LYS A 96 -8.52 -10.78 -14.64
C LYS A 96 -9.90 -11.40 -14.84
N ARG A 97 -10.18 -12.55 -14.23
CA ARG A 97 -11.49 -13.21 -14.31
C ARG A 97 -12.59 -12.37 -13.66
N LEU A 98 -12.31 -11.75 -12.52
CA LEU A 98 -13.25 -10.84 -11.86
C LEU A 98 -13.64 -9.68 -12.79
N ARG A 99 -12.67 -9.02 -13.43
CA ARG A 99 -12.94 -7.96 -14.41
C ARG A 99 -13.68 -8.43 -15.65
N ALA A 100 -13.47 -9.68 -16.08
CA ALA A 100 -14.24 -10.25 -17.18
C ALA A 100 -15.72 -10.47 -16.82
N MET A 101 -16.02 -10.78 -15.55
CA MET A 101 -17.40 -10.89 -15.05
C MET A 101 -18.03 -9.52 -14.77
N ALA A 102 -17.22 -8.55 -14.37
CA ALA A 102 -17.66 -7.22 -14.00
C ALA A 102 -16.58 -6.17 -14.39
N PRO A 103 -16.71 -5.50 -15.55
CA PRO A 103 -15.69 -4.59 -16.05
C PRO A 103 -15.34 -3.41 -15.12
N THR A 104 -16.28 -3.02 -14.26
CA THR A 104 -16.09 -1.95 -13.26
C THR A 104 -15.39 -2.44 -11.98
N ALA A 105 -15.14 -3.74 -11.84
CA ALA A 105 -14.46 -4.29 -10.68
C ALA A 105 -13.00 -3.80 -10.60
N PRO A 106 -12.47 -3.59 -9.37
CA PRO A 106 -11.10 -3.14 -9.20
C PRO A 106 -10.09 -4.16 -9.73
N SER A 107 -8.92 -3.66 -10.15
CA SER A 107 -7.77 -4.50 -10.50
C SER A 107 -6.63 -4.23 -9.52
N CYS A 108 -6.48 -5.13 -8.55
CA CYS A 108 -5.42 -4.99 -7.55
C CYS A 108 -4.22 -5.91 -7.80
N ALA A 109 -4.19 -6.61 -8.93
CA ALA A 109 -3.02 -7.38 -9.34
C ALA A 109 -1.83 -6.45 -9.60
N CYS A 110 -0.62 -6.93 -9.27
CA CYS A 110 0.62 -6.24 -9.63
C CYS A 110 0.63 -5.99 -11.16
N PRO A 111 0.86 -4.75 -11.61
CA PRO A 111 0.94 -4.44 -13.04
C PRO A 111 2.04 -5.25 -13.75
N GLY A 112 1.80 -5.59 -15.01
CA GLY A 112 2.81 -6.27 -15.82
C GLY A 112 4.05 -5.40 -16.01
N GLY A 113 5.24 -5.98 -15.83
CA GLY A 113 6.52 -5.28 -15.97
C GLY A 113 7.03 -4.59 -14.69
N VAL A 114 6.21 -4.56 -13.63
CA VAL A 114 6.63 -4.08 -12.31
C VAL A 114 7.21 -5.24 -11.49
N GLY A 115 8.37 -5.04 -10.88
CA GLY A 115 8.96 -6.03 -9.97
C GLY A 115 8.13 -6.18 -8.68
N GLU A 116 8.06 -7.40 -8.12
CA GLU A 116 7.30 -7.61 -6.87
C GLU A 116 7.83 -6.74 -5.72
N ASP A 117 9.14 -6.51 -5.66
CA ASP A 117 9.74 -5.70 -4.59
C ASP A 117 9.30 -4.23 -4.69
N ASP A 118 9.30 -3.66 -5.91
CA ASP A 118 8.84 -2.30 -6.16
C ASP A 118 7.34 -2.16 -5.86
N TRP A 119 6.58 -3.20 -6.19
CA TRP A 119 5.16 -3.30 -5.84
C TRP A 119 4.94 -3.27 -4.32
N TYR A 120 5.77 -3.97 -3.55
CA TYR A 120 5.66 -3.94 -2.10
C TYR A 120 6.08 -2.60 -1.51
N ILE A 121 7.14 -1.97 -2.01
CA ILE A 121 7.52 -0.62 -1.57
C ILE A 121 6.41 0.38 -1.83
N LEU A 122 5.75 0.32 -2.98
CA LEU A 122 4.58 1.16 -3.29
C LEU A 122 3.51 1.08 -2.19
N HIS A 123 3.25 -0.12 -1.68
CA HIS A 123 2.28 -0.33 -0.61
C HIS A 123 2.74 0.17 0.77
N VAL A 124 4.05 0.37 0.97
CA VAL A 124 4.58 0.94 2.22
C VAL A 124 4.64 2.46 2.18
N LEU A 125 4.89 3.07 1.01
CA LEU A 125 5.02 4.52 0.85
C LEU A 125 3.92 5.35 1.55
N PRO A 126 2.61 4.98 1.50
CA PRO A 126 1.56 5.70 2.22
C PRO A 126 1.78 5.85 3.72
N HIS A 127 2.54 4.94 4.31
CA HIS A 127 2.79 4.89 5.74
C HIS A 127 4.12 5.54 6.13
N VAL A 128 5.07 5.65 5.20
CA VAL A 128 6.45 6.06 5.53
C VAL A 128 6.88 7.36 4.86
N ALA A 129 6.18 7.83 3.83
CA ALA A 129 6.44 9.13 3.24
C ALA A 129 5.55 10.18 3.91
N TRP A 130 6.15 11.08 4.69
CA TRP A 130 5.42 12.12 5.42
C TRP A 130 4.55 12.99 4.50
N THR A 131 5.02 13.30 3.31
CA THR A 131 4.30 14.12 2.31
C THR A 131 3.15 13.39 1.63
N TRP A 132 3.02 12.07 1.79
CA TRP A 132 2.06 11.25 1.06
C TRP A 132 0.60 11.72 1.25
N PRO A 133 0.09 11.96 2.47
CA PRO A 133 -1.32 12.33 2.68
C PRO A 133 -1.73 13.67 2.03
N ALA A 134 -0.76 14.56 1.80
CA ALA A 134 -0.99 15.84 1.10
C ALA A 134 -0.72 15.77 -0.40
N SER A 135 -0.13 14.68 -0.88
CA SER A 135 0.18 14.51 -2.30
C SER A 135 -1.05 14.15 -3.12
N THR A 136 -1.02 14.47 -4.41
CA THR A 136 -2.06 14.01 -5.35
C THR A 136 -2.15 12.48 -5.36
N TRP A 137 -1.05 11.78 -5.12
CA TRP A 137 -0.99 10.31 -5.03
C TRP A 137 -1.68 9.77 -3.78
N GLY A 138 -1.57 10.46 -2.64
CA GLY A 138 -2.28 10.09 -1.41
C GLY A 138 -3.78 10.39 -1.45
N GLN A 139 -4.21 11.25 -2.36
CA GLN A 139 -5.63 11.46 -2.65
C GLN A 139 -6.22 10.35 -3.53
N PHE A 140 -5.38 9.61 -4.27
CA PHE A 140 -5.86 8.39 -4.92
C PHE A 140 -6.16 7.34 -3.87
N SER A 141 -7.25 6.60 -4.11
CA SER A 141 -7.60 5.45 -3.30
C SER A 141 -6.39 4.51 -3.21
N ILE A 142 -5.88 4.30 -1.98
CA ILE A 142 -4.85 3.28 -1.66
C ILE A 142 -5.24 1.90 -2.23
N HIS A 143 -6.52 1.73 -2.54
CA HIS A 143 -7.05 0.50 -3.07
C HIS A 143 -6.81 0.22 -4.54
N CYS A 144 -6.48 1.26 -5.31
CA CYS A 144 -6.07 1.16 -6.70
C CYS A 144 -4.64 1.65 -6.89
N ILE A 145 -3.80 1.60 -5.85
CA ILE A 145 -2.46 2.19 -5.84
C ILE A 145 -1.59 1.73 -7.02
N GLY A 146 -1.84 0.53 -7.56
CA GLY A 146 -1.11 0.03 -8.71
C GLY A 146 -1.30 0.75 -10.03
N SER A 147 -2.41 1.48 -10.23
CA SER A 147 -2.52 2.34 -11.43
C SER A 147 -1.53 3.50 -11.38
N LEU A 148 -1.14 3.97 -10.17
CA LEU A 148 -0.20 5.07 -10.01
C LEU A 148 1.17 4.78 -10.61
N LEU A 149 1.63 3.52 -10.62
CA LEU A 149 2.91 3.17 -11.25
C LEU A 149 2.88 3.34 -12.76
N HIS A 150 1.72 3.14 -13.39
CA HIS A 150 1.57 3.36 -14.82
C HIS A 150 1.48 4.86 -15.15
N ASP A 151 0.71 5.59 -14.35
CA ASP A 151 0.39 7.00 -14.62
C ASP A 151 1.53 7.95 -14.18
N HIS A 152 2.42 7.49 -13.27
CA HIS A 152 3.48 8.31 -12.68
C HIS A 152 4.84 7.58 -12.71
N PRO A 153 5.63 7.73 -13.79
CA PRO A 153 6.96 7.13 -13.90
C PRO A 153 7.93 7.49 -12.76
N ALA A 154 7.81 8.71 -12.22
CA ALA A 154 8.60 9.17 -11.07
C ALA A 154 8.36 8.29 -9.81
N LEU A 155 7.14 7.80 -9.62
CA LEU A 155 6.81 6.90 -8.50
C LEU A 155 7.43 5.51 -8.71
N SER A 156 7.42 5.01 -9.95
CA SER A 156 8.10 3.76 -10.29
C SER A 156 9.61 3.87 -10.06
N GLN A 157 10.20 5.00 -10.45
CA GLN A 157 11.63 5.25 -10.26
C GLN A 157 11.98 5.38 -8.77
N LEU A 158 11.13 6.04 -7.98
CA LEU A 158 11.27 6.10 -6.52
C LEU A 158 11.25 4.71 -5.89
N CYS A 159 10.27 3.86 -6.24
CA CYS A 159 10.19 2.50 -5.73
C CYS A 159 11.47 1.71 -6.07
N GLN A 160 11.94 1.82 -7.31
CA GLN A 160 13.17 1.17 -7.78
C GLN A 160 14.43 1.68 -7.05
N SER A 161 14.56 2.98 -6.82
CA SER A 161 15.69 3.54 -6.06
C SER A 161 15.68 3.06 -4.61
N ILE A 162 14.50 2.95 -3.99
CA ILE A 162 14.36 2.41 -2.64
C ILE A 162 14.75 0.93 -2.61
N THR A 163 14.23 0.10 -3.52
CA THR A 163 14.51 -1.35 -3.52
C THR A 163 15.98 -1.66 -3.80
N THR A 164 16.60 -0.94 -4.75
CA THR A 164 17.97 -1.23 -5.19
C THR A 164 19.04 -0.58 -4.32
N GLN A 165 18.78 0.60 -3.75
CA GLN A 165 19.80 1.42 -3.08
C GLN A 165 19.39 1.85 -1.66
N ALA A 166 18.19 1.50 -1.19
CA ALA A 166 17.62 2.00 0.06
C ALA A 166 17.60 3.55 0.13
N GLU A 167 17.42 4.19 -1.03
CA GLU A 167 17.38 5.65 -1.16
C GLU A 167 15.97 6.20 -0.91
N TRP A 168 15.70 6.53 0.35
CA TRP A 168 14.43 7.13 0.76
C TRP A 168 14.33 8.64 0.50
N GLY A 169 15.42 9.29 0.06
CA GLY A 169 15.48 10.75 -0.12
C GLY A 169 14.45 11.30 -1.11
N GLY A 170 14.16 10.54 -2.18
CA GLY A 170 13.17 10.95 -3.18
C GLY A 170 11.72 11.03 -2.67
N THR A 171 11.43 10.55 -1.45
CA THR A 171 10.11 10.76 -0.82
C THR A 171 9.83 12.24 -0.51
N ILE A 172 10.88 13.07 -0.40
CA ILE A 172 10.76 14.52 -0.19
C ILE A 172 10.25 15.21 -1.47
N ASP A 173 10.56 14.66 -2.64
CA ASP A 173 10.19 15.21 -3.94
C ASP A 173 8.75 14.87 -4.36
N ILE A 174 8.01 14.15 -3.52
CA ILE A 174 6.60 13.83 -3.75
C ILE A 174 5.79 15.13 -3.81
N PRO A 175 5.03 15.39 -4.90
CA PRO A 175 4.33 16.64 -5.11
C PRO A 175 3.14 16.78 -4.14
N SER A 176 3.40 17.39 -2.98
CA SER A 176 2.44 17.62 -1.90
C SER A 176 2.05 19.09 -1.73
N GLY A 177 2.88 20.01 -2.24
CA GLY A 177 2.77 21.44 -1.97
C GLY A 177 3.08 21.82 -0.52
N LEU A 178 3.54 20.88 0.30
CA LEU A 178 4.04 21.15 1.64
C LEU A 178 5.50 21.58 1.58
N THR A 179 5.86 22.54 2.42
CA THR A 179 7.23 23.03 2.57
C THR A 179 7.90 22.41 3.79
N TRP A 180 9.21 22.59 3.89
CA TRP A 180 9.95 22.25 5.11
C TRP A 180 9.44 22.99 6.35
N ALA A 181 9.01 24.24 6.19
CA ALA A 181 8.46 25.03 7.29
C ALA A 181 7.15 24.43 7.83
N ASP A 182 6.26 23.98 6.94
CA ASP A 182 5.00 23.32 7.32
C ASP A 182 5.28 22.06 8.16
N ARG A 183 6.31 21.30 7.78
CA ARG A 183 6.74 20.12 8.53
C ARG A 183 7.23 20.48 9.92
N LEU A 184 8.07 21.50 10.06
CA LEU A 184 8.56 21.97 11.36
C LEU A 184 7.41 22.40 12.27
N VAL A 185 6.42 23.12 11.74
CA VAL A 185 5.23 23.53 12.49
C VAL A 185 4.42 22.31 12.96
N SER A 186 4.19 21.33 12.09
CA SER A 186 3.51 20.08 12.48
C SER A 186 4.27 19.34 13.58
N MET A 187 5.61 19.29 13.48
CA MET A 187 6.46 18.64 14.48
C MET A 187 6.41 19.33 15.84
N GLU A 188 6.48 20.66 15.88
CA GLU A 188 6.35 21.45 17.11
C GLU A 188 4.99 21.24 17.78
N ALA A 189 3.93 21.10 16.98
CA ALA A 189 2.58 20.84 17.44
C ALA A 189 2.32 19.36 17.81
N GLY A 190 3.27 18.44 17.56
CA GLY A 190 3.07 17.01 17.76
C GLY A 190 2.00 16.39 16.84
N LEU A 191 1.79 16.99 15.67
CA LEU A 191 0.77 16.60 14.71
C LEU A 191 1.37 15.75 13.57
N PRO A 192 0.57 14.81 13.00
CA PRO A 192 0.96 14.09 11.80
C PRO A 192 1.03 15.03 10.59
N ALA A 193 1.47 14.48 9.45
CA ALA A 193 1.40 15.20 8.18
C ALA A 193 -0.04 15.67 7.89
N PRO A 194 -0.22 16.93 7.44
CA PRO A 194 -1.53 17.42 7.08
C PRO A 194 -2.04 16.68 5.84
N SER A 195 -3.29 16.23 5.86
CA SER A 195 -3.98 15.77 4.66
C SER A 195 -4.59 16.96 3.92
N ARG A 196 -4.57 16.94 2.58
CA ARG A 196 -5.35 17.93 1.82
C ARG A 196 -6.83 17.61 1.99
N CYS A 197 -7.56 18.50 2.67
CA CYS A 197 -9.02 18.48 2.75
C CYS A 197 -9.67 18.60 1.36
#